data_AF-A0A9D1DF26-F1
#
_entry.id   AF-A0A9D1DF26-F1
#
_cell.length_a   1.000
_cell.length_b   1.000
_cell.length_c   1.000
_cell.angle_alpha   90.00
_cell.angle_beta   90.00
_cell.angle_gamma   90.00
#
_symmetry.space_group_name_H-M   'P 1'
#
loop_
_entity.id
_entity.type
_entity.pdbx_description
1 polymer ?
#
loop_
_entity_poly.entity_id
_entity_poly.type
_entity_poly.pdbx_seq_one_letter_code
_entity_poly.pdbx_strand_id
1 'polypeptide(L)' 'MAMFFAQRVILGKTAFADVPAALKAGCAEVLIDSGLPELVPEEYGGTAK' A
#
# COMPACT_ATOMS: atom_id res chain seq x y z
N MET A 1 -12.18 3.73 -0.77
CA MET A 1 -11.75 2.59 -1.62
C MET A 1 -10.30 2.18 -1.37
N ALA A 2 -9.38 3.09 -1.06
CA ALA A 2 -7.99 2.77 -0.72
C ALA A 2 -7.85 1.69 0.38
N MET A 3 -8.68 1.74 1.43
CA MET A 3 -8.68 0.73 2.49
C MET A 3 -8.94 -0.71 2.01
N PHE A 4 -9.76 -0.90 0.98
CA PHE A 4 -10.01 -2.24 0.42
C PHE A 4 -8.75 -2.82 -0.22
N PHE A 5 -8.00 -2.00 -0.97
CA PHE A 5 -6.74 -2.43 -1.56
C PHE A 5 -5.64 -2.59 -0.51
N ALA A 6 -5.55 -1.68 0.47
CA ALA A 6 -4.60 -1.80 1.56
C ALA A 6 -4.79 -3.12 2.31
N GLN A 7 -6.03 -3.47 2.65
CA GLN A 7 -6.32 -4.74 3.31
C GLN A 7 -5.99 -5.97 2.45
N ARG A 8 -6.14 -5.90 1.12
CA ARG A 8 -5.69 -6.97 0.21
C ARG A 8 -4.18 -7.10 0.17
N VAL A 9 -3.45 -5.98 0.23
CA VAL A 9 -1.98 -5.96 0.31
C VAL A 9 -1.51 -6.56 1.63
N ILE A 10 -2.11 -6.16 2.76
CA ILE A 10 -1.83 -6.71 4.09
C ILE A 10 -2.06 -8.23 4.12
N LEU A 11 -3.14 -8.71 3.50
CA LEU A 11 -3.47 -10.13 3.44
C LEU A 11 -2.68 -10.90 2.36
N GLY A 12 -1.76 -10.26 1.64
CA GLY A 12 -0.96 -10.88 0.58
C GLY A 12 -1.77 -11.33 -0.64
N LYS A 13 -3.00 -10.84 -0.81
CA LYS A 13 -3.89 -11.20 -1.94
C LYS A 13 -3.64 -10.36 -3.18
N THR A 14 -2.87 -9.28 -3.08
CA THR A 14 -2.55 -8.33 -4.15
C THR A 14 -1.25 -7.64 -3.79
N ALA A 15 -0.30 -7.49 -4.72
CA ALA A 15 0.91 -6.73 -4.44
C ALA A 15 0.61 -5.23 -4.53
N PHE A 16 1.37 -4.39 -3.82
CA PHE A 16 1.23 -2.93 -3.94
C PHE A 16 1.44 -2.45 -5.38
N ALA A 17 2.28 -3.15 -6.16
CA ALA A 17 2.51 -2.89 -7.58
C ALA A 17 1.22 -2.96 -8.42
N ASP A 18 0.31 -3.88 -8.07
CA ASP A 18 -0.96 -4.14 -8.77
C ASP A 18 -2.10 -3.21 -8.34
N VAL A 19 -1.88 -2.36 -7.34
CA VAL A 19 -2.86 -1.34 -6.94
C VAL A 19 -3.01 -0.34 -8.08
N PRO A 20 -4.24 0.03 -8.48
CA PRO A 20 -4.44 1.05 -9.52
C PRO A 20 -3.71 2.35 -9.19
N ALA A 21 -3.07 2.97 -10.18
CA ALA A 21 -2.24 4.17 -9.96
C ALA A 21 -2.98 5.29 -9.22
N ALA A 22 -4.25 5.53 -9.54
CA ALA A 22 -5.10 6.52 -8.87
C ALA A 22 -5.35 6.24 -7.37
N LEU A 23 -5.14 4.99 -6.92
CA LEU A 23 -5.36 4.56 -5.54
C LEU A 23 -4.06 4.29 -4.78
N LYS A 24 -2.89 4.26 -5.44
CA LYS A 24 -1.61 3.94 -4.79
C LYS A 24 -1.26 4.89 -3.66
N ALA A 25 -1.43 6.19 -3.85
CA ALA A 25 -1.16 7.18 -2.81
C ALA A 25 -2.01 6.96 -1.55
N GLY A 26 -3.33 6.83 -1.70
CA GLY A 26 -4.20 6.56 -0.54
C GLY A 26 -4.01 5.15 0.04
N CYS A 27 -3.61 4.17 -0.78
CA CYS A 27 -3.29 2.82 -0.29
C CYS A 27 -2.00 2.82 0.53
N ALA A 28 -1.01 3.61 0.12
CA ALA A 28 0.25 3.80 0.83
C ALA A 28 0.03 4.46 2.19
N GLU A 29 -0.73 5.55 2.24
CA GLU A 29 -1.09 6.22 3.50
C GLU A 29 -1.70 5.24 4.50
N VAL A 30 -2.71 4.46 4.08
CA VAL A 30 -3.37 3.48 4.96
C VAL A 30 -2.39 2.39 5.43
N LEU A 31 -1.49 1.93 4.58
CA LEU A 31 -0.49 0.91 4.95
C LEU A 31 0.54 1.46 5.95
N ILE A 32 1.00 2.70 5.75
CA ILE A 32 1.93 3.38 6.66
C ILE A 32 1.25 3.65 8.01
N ASP A 33 0.03 4.18 8.01
CA ASP A 33 -0.77 4.39 9.23
C ASP A 33 -1.08 3.09 9.98
N SER A 34 -1.16 1.97 9.24
CA SER A 34 -1.33 0.62 9.83
C SER A 34 -0.03 0.02 10.36
N GLY A 35 1.11 0.73 10.25
CA GLY A 35 2.40 0.28 10.73
C GLY A 35 3.12 -0.71 9.82
N LEU A 36 2.79 -0.73 8.52
CA LEU A 36 3.37 -1.63 7.51
C LEU A 36 4.06 -0.86 6.35
N PRO A 37 4.99 0.07 6.64
CA PRO A 37 5.69 0.83 5.60
C PRO A 37 6.54 -0.03 4.67
N GLU A 38 6.95 -1.23 5.10
CA GLU A 38 7.75 -2.19 4.32
C GLU A 38 6.99 -2.83 3.15
N LEU A 39 5.66 -2.64 3.11
CA LEU A 39 4.81 -3.08 2.00
C LEU A 39 4.61 -1.98 0.95
N VAL A 40 5.16 -0.79 1.20
CA VAL A 40 5.00 0.41 0.37
C VAL A 40 6.37 0.84 -0.18
N PRO A 41 6.49 1.11 -1.49
CA PRO A 41 7.73 1.63 -2.08
C PRO A 41 8.14 3.00 -1.51
N GLU A 42 9.44 3.29 -1.51
CA GLU A 42 9.98 4.60 -1.07
C GLU A 42 9.35 5.78 -1.83
N GLU A 43 8.97 5.59 -3.11
CA GLU A 43 8.28 6.61 -3.94
C GLU A 43 6.95 7.09 -3.34
N TYR A 44 6.31 6.28 -2.49
CA TYR A 44 5.04 6.58 -1.82
C TYR A 44 5.20 6.80 -0.31
N GLY A 45 6.44 6.98 0.17
CA GLY A 45 6.75 7.24 1.58
C GLY A 45 6.94 6.00 2.45
N GLY A 46 7.00 4.80 1.84
CA GLY A 46 7.30 3.55 2.54
C GLY A 46 8.79 3.23 2.62
N THR A 47 9.10 1.98 2.95
CA THR A 47 10.48 1.48 3.14
C THR A 47 10.78 0.23 2.31
N ALA A 48 9.86 -0.18 1.43
CA ALA A 48 10.09 -1.27 0.47
C ALA A 48 11.08 -0.80 -0.61
N LYS A 49 12.18 -1.54 -0.75
CA LYS A 49 13.22 -1.33 -1.77
C LYS A 49 12.97 -2.11 -3.03
#